data_AF-A0A2G8KAC5-F1
#
_entry.id   AF-A0A2G8KAC5-F1
#
_cell.length_a   1.000
_cell.length_b   1.000
_cell.length_c   1.000
_cell.angle_alpha   90.00
_cell.angle_beta   90.00
_cell.angle_gamma   90.00
#
_symmetry.space_group_name_H-M   'P 1'
#
loop_
_entity.id
_entity.type
_entity.pdbx_description
1 polymer ?
#
loop_
_entity_poly.entity_id
_entity_poly.type
_entity_poly.pdbx_seq_one_letter_code
_entity_poly.pdbx_strand_id
1 'polypeptide(L)'
;MINIDSLSSSPRDQPDPIQGSPRSPEPEVTREEIEQEEKQEETTGTSELPPGVTSDVLREASGAIDTFGEQTVFKIFAKNWSLRKEGLNEVRSHLDGVEERDKELLRNILRATVYLMVKLLKDKVIAVFTATLDLISYTIADWLVKHKMAKNDTSYVVENVLPELMGRIGDTNARLKGAAVDYIVEFASMREVRHLHTVPGQCTIPFKPNCQAKMAVTKVDIVIRLVQDLGVDNNSCPAHGREVRDAGMQLICELYKVNGPEVKSRLPNEEDPKVLKNPLYVKIFNGLNKIDGKPTRQEQQALTKKGKLAREKAKKEEIEGLEQQLADLKAATQAAEAAKKRVRYWR
;
A
#
# COMPACT_ATOMS: atom_id res chain seq x y z
N MET A 1 -62.71 -34.91 36.09
CA MET A 1 -62.26 -35.40 34.77
C MET A 1 -62.58 -34.32 33.75
N ILE A 2 -61.64 -33.43 33.45
CA ILE A 2 -61.80 -32.39 32.44
C ILE A 2 -60.50 -32.34 31.64
N ASN A 3 -60.71 -32.28 30.33
CA ASN A 3 -59.82 -32.72 29.26
C ASN A 3 -58.63 -31.79 29.01
N ILE A 4 -57.58 -32.41 28.52
CA ILE A 4 -56.24 -31.90 28.19
C ILE A 4 -56.29 -31.22 26.81
N ASP A 5 -55.79 -29.98 26.65
CA ASP A 5 -54.56 -29.72 25.88
C ASP A 5 -54.28 -28.24 25.54
N SER A 6 -52.98 -27.93 25.64
CA SER A 6 -52.22 -26.89 24.92
C SER A 6 -52.44 -25.40 25.25
N LEU A 7 -51.61 -24.93 26.19
CA LEU A 7 -51.27 -23.54 26.45
C LEU A 7 -50.34 -22.96 25.38
N SER A 8 -50.70 -21.75 24.96
CA SER A 8 -49.89 -20.71 24.32
C SER A 8 -48.38 -20.79 24.61
N SER A 9 -47.59 -20.94 23.55
CA SER A 9 -46.13 -20.76 23.56
C SER A 9 -45.73 -19.81 22.42
N SER A 10 -45.10 -18.71 22.80
CA SER A 10 -44.55 -17.67 21.92
C SER A 10 -43.46 -18.23 20.98
N PRO A 11 -43.45 -17.90 19.67
CA PRO A 11 -42.34 -18.27 18.79
C PRO A 11 -41.18 -17.28 18.90
N ARG A 12 -40.00 -17.85 19.21
CA ARG A 12 -38.68 -17.25 19.01
C ARG A 12 -38.34 -17.16 17.52
N ASP A 13 -37.63 -16.08 17.18
CA ASP A 13 -36.59 -15.91 16.16
C ASP A 13 -36.52 -16.95 15.01
N GLN A 14 -36.97 -16.53 13.83
CA GLN A 14 -36.36 -16.94 12.56
C GLN A 14 -35.55 -15.76 12.00
N PRO A 15 -34.35 -16.00 11.44
CA PRO A 15 -33.54 -14.95 10.82
C PRO A 15 -34.13 -14.55 9.46
N ASP A 16 -34.36 -13.25 9.28
CA ASP A 16 -34.81 -12.67 8.01
C ASP A 16 -33.78 -12.89 6.88
N PRO A 17 -34.24 -13.12 5.64
CA PRO A 17 -33.36 -13.32 4.49
C PRO A 17 -32.63 -12.02 4.11
N ILE A 18 -31.35 -12.17 3.79
CA ILE A 18 -30.44 -11.13 3.30
C ILE A 18 -31.09 -10.41 2.10
N GLN A 19 -31.63 -9.22 2.33
CA GLN A 19 -31.96 -8.28 1.27
C GLN A 19 -30.65 -7.66 0.76
N GLY A 20 -30.34 -7.91 -0.52
CA GLY A 20 -29.21 -7.27 -1.20
C GLY A 20 -29.37 -5.76 -1.19
N SER A 21 -28.36 -5.05 -0.68
CA SER A 21 -28.28 -3.60 -0.77
C SER A 21 -28.39 -3.14 -2.24
N PRO A 22 -29.18 -2.09 -2.54
CA PRO A 22 -29.22 -1.51 -3.86
C PRO A 22 -27.84 -0.96 -4.24
N ARG A 23 -27.31 -1.40 -5.39
CA ARG A 23 -26.24 -0.67 -6.09
C ARG A 23 -26.75 0.75 -6.34
N SER A 24 -26.12 1.75 -5.74
CA SER A 24 -26.30 3.13 -6.20
C SER A 24 -25.90 3.22 -7.67
N PRO A 25 -26.71 3.82 -8.55
CA PRO A 25 -26.33 3.99 -9.94
C PRO A 25 -25.11 4.93 -10.04
N GLU A 26 -24.24 4.64 -11.00
CA GLU A 26 -23.18 5.56 -11.43
C GLU A 26 -23.79 6.91 -11.84
N PRO A 27 -23.10 8.04 -11.66
CA PRO A 27 -23.60 9.31 -12.15
C PRO A 27 -23.61 9.28 -13.67
N GLU A 28 -24.80 9.10 -14.23
CA GLU A 28 -25.07 9.22 -15.67
C GLU A 28 -25.11 10.72 -15.99
N VAL A 29 -24.11 11.21 -16.72
CA VAL A 29 -24.09 12.57 -17.24
C VAL A 29 -25.30 12.72 -18.16
N THR A 30 -26.22 13.63 -17.82
CA THR A 30 -27.47 13.80 -18.57
C THR A 30 -27.19 14.32 -19.96
N ARG A 31 -27.89 13.79 -20.99
CA ARG A 31 -27.82 14.27 -22.38
C ARG A 31 -28.00 15.79 -22.50
N GLU A 32 -28.78 16.38 -21.60
CA GLU A 32 -29.03 17.82 -21.55
C GLU A 32 -27.80 18.65 -21.13
N GLU A 33 -26.88 18.09 -20.33
CA GLU A 33 -25.60 18.75 -19.98
C GLU A 33 -24.60 18.66 -21.15
N ILE A 34 -24.64 17.56 -21.91
CA ILE A 34 -23.83 17.35 -23.12
C ILE A 34 -24.29 18.30 -24.24
N GLU A 35 -25.61 18.41 -24.46
CA GLU A 35 -26.20 19.30 -25.47
C GLU A 35 -26.01 20.80 -25.15
N GLN A 36 -25.87 21.16 -23.87
CA GLN A 36 -25.59 22.54 -23.44
C GLN A 36 -24.12 22.93 -23.63
N GLU A 37 -23.17 22.00 -23.48
CA GLU A 37 -21.76 22.22 -23.83
C GLU A 37 -21.53 22.21 -25.35
N GLU A 38 -22.19 21.32 -26.11
CA GLU A 38 -22.10 21.26 -27.58
C GLU A 38 -22.61 22.55 -28.26
N LYS A 39 -23.68 23.16 -27.75
CA LYS A 39 -24.20 24.44 -28.27
C LYS A 39 -23.28 25.64 -28.05
N GLN A 40 -22.29 25.55 -27.16
CA GLN A 40 -21.31 26.62 -26.97
C GLN A 40 -20.15 26.56 -27.99
N GLU A 41 -19.94 25.43 -28.67
CA GLU A 41 -18.86 25.26 -29.65
C GLU A 41 -19.30 25.48 -31.11
N GLU A 42 -20.61 25.50 -31.41
CA GLU A 42 -21.12 25.67 -32.80
C GLU A 42 -21.10 27.11 -33.36
N THR A 43 -20.59 28.11 -32.63
CA THR A 43 -20.49 29.49 -33.13
C THR A 43 -19.08 30.04 -33.15
N THR A 44 -18.25 29.60 -34.11
CA THR A 44 -17.19 30.44 -34.70
C THR A 44 -16.66 29.86 -36.02
N GLY A 45 -17.33 30.22 -37.12
CA GLY A 45 -16.76 30.17 -38.46
C GLY A 45 -15.79 31.34 -38.68
N THR A 46 -14.58 31.25 -38.13
CA THR A 46 -13.39 32.01 -38.56
C THR A 46 -12.18 31.40 -37.86
N SER A 47 -11.03 31.39 -38.52
CA SER A 47 -9.72 30.90 -38.08
C SER A 47 -9.30 31.41 -36.68
N GLU A 48 -9.87 30.86 -35.62
CA GLU A 48 -9.49 31.08 -34.24
C GLU A 48 -9.26 29.73 -33.57
N LEU A 49 -8.12 29.61 -32.90
CA LEU A 49 -7.69 28.38 -32.25
C LEU A 49 -8.75 27.86 -31.28
N PRO A 50 -8.92 26.53 -31.15
CA PRO A 50 -9.90 25.97 -30.24
C PRO A 50 -9.72 26.48 -28.80
N PRO A 51 -10.80 26.67 -28.03
CA PRO A 51 -10.72 27.12 -26.64
C PRO A 51 -9.82 26.21 -25.80
N GLY A 52 -8.66 26.74 -25.37
CA GLY A 52 -7.67 25.98 -24.57
C GLY A 52 -6.37 25.66 -25.31
N VAL A 53 -6.29 25.95 -26.61
CA VAL A 53 -5.08 25.82 -27.44
C VAL A 53 -4.45 27.20 -27.64
N THR A 54 -3.34 27.45 -26.96
CA THR A 54 -2.53 28.67 -27.16
C THR A 54 -1.43 28.45 -28.20
N SER A 55 -0.85 29.51 -28.75
CA SER A 55 0.29 29.40 -29.69
C SER A 55 1.49 28.66 -29.08
N ASP A 56 1.73 28.83 -27.78
CA ASP A 56 2.77 28.09 -27.05
C ASP A 56 2.44 26.59 -26.96
N VAL A 57 1.17 26.25 -26.70
CA VAL A 57 0.69 24.86 -26.69
C VAL A 57 0.85 24.20 -28.06
N LEU A 58 0.55 24.92 -29.15
CA LEU A 58 0.75 24.40 -30.50
C LEU A 58 2.22 24.14 -30.80
N ARG A 59 3.11 25.03 -30.38
CA ARG A 59 4.55 24.85 -30.54
C ARG A 59 5.04 23.62 -29.79
N GLU A 60 4.58 23.43 -28.55
CA GLU A 60 4.92 22.25 -27.75
C GLU A 60 4.32 20.95 -28.32
N ALA A 61 3.12 21.02 -28.89
CA ALA A 61 2.42 19.90 -29.48
C ALA A 61 2.78 19.63 -30.95
N SER A 62 3.71 20.38 -31.55
CA SER A 62 4.05 20.28 -32.99
C SER A 62 4.34 18.83 -33.41
N GLY A 63 5.15 18.09 -32.65
CA GLY A 63 5.46 16.70 -32.99
C GLY A 63 4.24 15.76 -32.89
N ALA A 64 3.30 16.06 -32.00
CA ALA A 64 2.04 15.31 -31.92
C ALA A 64 1.08 15.68 -33.05
N ILE A 65 1.06 16.94 -33.47
CA ILE A 65 0.28 17.43 -34.62
C ILE A 65 0.80 16.78 -35.90
N ASP A 66 2.12 16.76 -36.10
CA ASP A 66 2.75 16.14 -37.28
C ASP A 66 2.45 14.63 -37.35
N THR A 67 2.22 13.99 -36.21
CA THR A 67 1.96 12.54 -36.11
C THR A 67 0.48 12.20 -36.25
N PHE A 68 -0.41 12.89 -35.52
CA PHE A 68 -1.82 12.51 -35.37
C PHE A 68 -2.79 13.47 -36.08
N GLY A 69 -2.28 14.56 -36.64
CA GLY A 69 -3.07 15.63 -37.23
C GLY A 69 -3.63 16.62 -36.21
N GLU A 70 -3.88 17.85 -36.67
CA GLU A 70 -4.39 18.95 -35.84
C GLU A 70 -5.73 18.62 -35.18
N GLN A 71 -6.66 17.98 -35.91
CA GLN A 71 -8.01 17.69 -35.40
C GLN A 71 -7.98 16.79 -34.17
N THR A 72 -7.23 15.69 -34.25
CA THR A 72 -7.06 14.74 -33.13
C THR A 72 -6.43 15.42 -31.92
N VAL A 73 -5.38 16.21 -32.13
CA VAL A 73 -4.70 16.92 -31.05
C VAL A 73 -5.63 17.99 -30.45
N PHE A 74 -6.38 18.73 -31.25
CA PHE A 74 -7.31 19.75 -30.75
C PHE A 74 -8.40 19.16 -29.87
N LYS A 75 -8.94 17.99 -30.24
CA LYS A 75 -9.87 17.23 -29.38
C LYS A 75 -9.26 16.92 -28.01
N ILE A 76 -7.99 16.50 -27.95
CA ILE A 76 -7.26 16.22 -26.69
C ILE A 76 -7.08 17.46 -25.81
N PHE A 77 -7.04 18.66 -26.41
CA PHE A 77 -6.90 19.92 -25.68
C PHE A 77 -8.24 20.62 -25.40
N ALA A 78 -9.35 20.08 -25.90
CA ALA A 78 -10.67 20.65 -25.71
C ALA A 78 -11.09 20.70 -24.23
N LYS A 79 -11.92 21.70 -23.90
CA LYS A 79 -12.51 21.82 -22.56
C LYS A 79 -13.51 20.69 -22.29
N ASN A 80 -14.24 20.27 -23.32
CA ASN A 80 -15.16 19.14 -23.24
C ASN A 80 -14.38 17.83 -23.05
N TRP A 81 -14.69 17.10 -21.98
CA TRP A 81 -13.99 15.85 -21.64
C TRP A 81 -14.33 14.71 -22.59
N SER A 82 -15.52 14.72 -23.20
CA SER A 82 -15.93 13.69 -24.17
C SER A 82 -15.05 13.76 -25.42
N LEU A 83 -14.81 14.98 -25.92
CA LEU A 83 -13.89 15.25 -27.03
C LEU A 83 -12.47 14.81 -26.69
N ARG A 84 -11.98 15.07 -25.47
CA ARG A 84 -10.64 14.59 -25.06
C ARG A 84 -10.54 13.07 -25.09
N LYS A 85 -11.59 12.38 -24.64
CA LYS A 85 -11.67 10.91 -24.71
C LYS A 85 -11.76 10.41 -26.15
N GLU A 86 -12.50 11.11 -27.01
CA GLU A 86 -12.60 10.81 -28.43
C GLU A 86 -11.24 10.95 -29.12
N GLY A 87 -10.54 12.07 -28.94
CA GLY A 87 -9.20 12.26 -29.48
C GLY A 87 -8.19 11.21 -28.97
N LEU A 88 -8.33 10.76 -27.72
CA LEU A 88 -7.53 9.65 -27.20
C LEU A 88 -7.83 8.32 -27.91
N ASN A 89 -9.09 8.05 -28.24
CA ASN A 89 -9.47 6.86 -29.01
C ASN A 89 -8.95 6.94 -30.45
N GLU A 90 -8.93 8.13 -31.05
CA GLU A 90 -8.33 8.35 -32.38
C GLU A 90 -6.82 8.10 -32.36
N VAL A 91 -6.10 8.54 -31.31
CA VAL A 91 -4.68 8.20 -31.12
C VAL A 91 -4.49 6.69 -31.04
N ARG A 92 -5.34 5.98 -30.27
CA ARG A 92 -5.29 4.52 -30.20
C ARG A 92 -5.50 3.87 -31.57
N SER A 93 -6.55 4.29 -32.28
CA SER A 93 -6.88 3.77 -33.61
C SER A 93 -5.76 4.04 -34.61
N HIS A 94 -5.08 5.18 -34.50
CA HIS A 94 -3.91 5.50 -35.32
C HIS A 94 -2.78 4.51 -35.03
N LEU A 95 -2.46 4.25 -33.76
CA LEU A 95 -1.43 3.27 -33.37
C LEU A 95 -1.72 1.86 -33.88
N ASP A 96 -2.99 1.41 -33.81
CA ASP A 96 -3.44 0.12 -34.35
C ASP A 96 -3.11 0.00 -35.85
N GLY A 97 -3.33 1.07 -36.60
CA GLY A 97 -3.12 1.15 -38.05
C GLY A 97 -1.66 1.36 -38.50
N VAL A 98 -0.71 1.57 -37.58
CA VAL A 98 0.70 1.74 -37.97
C VAL A 98 1.26 0.41 -38.49
N GLU A 99 1.71 0.42 -39.75
CA GLU A 99 2.46 -0.67 -40.39
C GLU A 99 3.95 -0.33 -40.65
N GLU A 100 4.39 0.85 -40.20
CA GLU A 100 5.75 1.36 -40.35
C GLU A 100 6.79 0.39 -39.76
N ARG A 101 7.93 0.28 -40.45
CA ARG A 101 9.06 -0.58 -40.08
C ARG A 101 10.32 0.21 -39.72
N ASP A 102 10.42 1.47 -40.17
CA ASP A 102 11.50 2.36 -39.77
C ASP A 102 11.42 2.67 -38.28
N LYS A 103 12.46 2.28 -37.56
CA LYS A 103 12.57 2.43 -36.12
C LYS A 103 12.60 3.89 -35.67
N GLU A 104 13.13 4.81 -36.47
CA GLU A 104 13.13 6.23 -36.08
C GLU A 104 11.74 6.84 -36.20
N LEU A 105 11.01 6.52 -37.28
CA LEU A 105 9.62 6.96 -37.44
C LEU A 105 8.73 6.39 -36.35
N LEU A 106 8.89 5.11 -36.01
CA LEU A 106 8.21 4.49 -34.87
C LEU A 106 8.54 5.19 -33.54
N ARG A 107 9.81 5.57 -33.31
CA ARG A 107 10.17 6.33 -32.10
C ARG A 107 9.55 7.72 -32.07
N ASN A 108 9.40 8.39 -33.22
CA ASN A 108 8.71 9.67 -33.28
C ASN A 108 7.23 9.54 -32.93
N ILE A 109 6.56 8.51 -33.46
CA ILE A 109 5.17 8.18 -33.10
C ILE A 109 5.06 7.90 -31.59
N LEU A 110 5.99 7.11 -31.04
CA LEU A 110 6.02 6.81 -29.60
C LEU A 110 6.19 8.08 -28.75
N ARG A 111 7.12 8.97 -29.10
CA ARG A 111 7.37 10.23 -28.39
C ARG A 111 6.14 11.14 -28.42
N ALA A 112 5.49 11.26 -29.58
CA ALA A 112 4.24 11.99 -29.73
C ALA A 112 3.12 11.39 -28.86
N THR A 113 2.99 10.06 -28.86
CA THR A 113 2.02 9.35 -28.02
C THR A 113 2.25 9.61 -26.53
N VAL A 114 3.50 9.45 -26.07
CA VAL A 114 3.88 9.65 -24.67
C VAL A 114 3.62 11.09 -24.23
N TYR A 115 3.89 12.08 -25.09
CA TYR A 115 3.58 13.48 -24.81
C TYR A 115 2.08 13.67 -24.50
N LEU A 116 1.19 13.11 -25.32
CA LEU A 116 -0.25 13.20 -25.12
C LEU A 116 -0.71 12.42 -23.87
N MET A 117 -0.14 11.23 -23.61
CA MET A 117 -0.42 10.48 -22.37
C MET A 117 -0.05 11.26 -21.13
N VAL A 118 1.16 11.84 -21.07
CA VAL A 118 1.64 12.65 -19.93
C VAL A 118 0.71 13.83 -19.65
N LYS A 119 0.19 14.46 -20.71
CA LYS A 119 -0.82 15.50 -20.58
C LYS A 119 -2.13 14.95 -19.99
N LEU A 120 -2.66 13.86 -20.54
CA LEU A 120 -3.96 13.32 -20.14
C LEU A 120 -3.96 12.61 -18.78
N LEU A 121 -2.80 12.15 -18.30
CA LEU A 121 -2.63 11.68 -16.91
C LEU A 121 -2.92 12.78 -15.88
N LYS A 122 -2.83 14.05 -16.28
CA LYS A 122 -3.16 15.21 -15.43
C LYS A 122 -4.65 15.56 -15.46
N ASP A 123 -5.46 14.90 -16.28
CA ASP A 123 -6.89 15.17 -16.41
C ASP A 123 -7.62 14.95 -15.07
N LYS A 124 -8.63 15.76 -14.78
CA LYS A 124 -9.42 15.66 -13.54
C LYS A 124 -10.63 14.73 -13.69
N VAL A 125 -11.00 14.38 -14.92
CA VAL A 125 -12.12 13.51 -15.24
C VAL A 125 -11.64 12.07 -15.25
N ILE A 126 -12.22 11.24 -14.36
CA ILE A 126 -11.83 9.83 -14.19
C ILE A 126 -11.93 9.05 -15.49
N ALA A 127 -12.96 9.28 -16.33
CA ALA A 127 -13.15 8.55 -17.58
C ALA A 127 -12.03 8.80 -18.59
N VAL A 128 -11.47 10.01 -18.64
CA VAL A 128 -10.32 10.35 -19.50
C VAL A 128 -9.04 9.76 -18.90
N PHE A 129 -8.89 9.88 -17.57
CA PHE A 129 -7.75 9.31 -16.86
C PHE A 129 -7.63 7.80 -17.05
N THR A 130 -8.70 7.03 -16.81
CA THR A 130 -8.69 5.57 -16.98
C THR A 130 -8.47 5.15 -18.42
N ALA A 131 -9.08 5.84 -19.39
CA ALA A 131 -8.82 5.57 -20.81
C ALA A 131 -7.34 5.83 -21.17
N THR A 132 -6.68 6.78 -20.50
CA THR A 132 -5.24 7.03 -20.69
C THR A 132 -4.41 5.88 -20.11
N LEU A 133 -4.80 5.31 -18.97
CA LEU A 133 -4.17 4.11 -18.42
C LEU A 133 -4.27 2.93 -19.40
N ASP A 134 -5.45 2.71 -19.97
CA ASP A 134 -5.67 1.67 -20.98
C ASP A 134 -4.77 1.86 -22.20
N LEU A 135 -4.59 3.11 -22.67
CA LEU A 135 -3.69 3.40 -23.78
C LEU A 135 -2.22 3.13 -23.40
N ILE A 136 -1.80 3.42 -22.17
CA ILE A 136 -0.44 3.13 -21.69
C ILE A 136 -0.21 1.62 -21.69
N SER A 137 -1.14 0.84 -21.12
CA SER A 137 -1.08 -0.63 -21.14
C SER A 137 -0.99 -1.17 -22.55
N TYR A 138 -1.90 -0.74 -23.44
CA TYR A 138 -1.88 -1.14 -24.85
C TYR A 138 -0.56 -0.77 -25.55
N THR A 139 -0.03 0.43 -25.29
CA THR A 139 1.21 0.86 -25.93
C THR A 139 2.37 -0.03 -25.53
N ILE A 140 2.47 -0.39 -24.25
CA ILE A 140 3.57 -1.22 -23.75
C ILE A 140 3.40 -2.70 -24.11
N ALA A 141 2.23 -3.27 -23.85
CA ALA A 141 1.99 -4.71 -23.96
C ALA A 141 1.75 -5.15 -25.41
N ASP A 142 1.11 -4.30 -26.23
CA ASP A 142 0.74 -4.64 -27.60
C ASP A 142 1.62 -3.90 -28.62
N TRP A 143 1.62 -2.57 -28.60
CA TRP A 143 2.22 -1.77 -29.68
C TRP A 143 3.75 -1.90 -29.73
N LEU A 144 4.45 -1.72 -28.60
CA LEU A 144 5.91 -1.89 -28.53
C LEU A 144 6.32 -3.32 -28.92
N VAL A 145 5.54 -4.32 -28.52
CA VAL A 145 5.80 -5.74 -28.83
C VAL A 145 5.58 -6.04 -30.31
N LYS A 146 4.45 -5.59 -30.89
CA LYS A 146 4.11 -5.70 -32.33
C LYS A 146 5.25 -5.15 -33.19
N HIS A 147 5.74 -3.96 -32.85
CA HIS A 147 6.80 -3.30 -33.59
C HIS A 147 8.21 -3.73 -33.19
N LYS A 148 8.38 -4.68 -32.25
CA LYS A 148 9.67 -5.15 -31.74
C LYS A 148 10.59 -4.01 -31.31
N MET A 149 10.05 -3.09 -30.52
CA MET A 149 10.79 -1.93 -29.99
C MET A 149 11.83 -2.39 -28.95
N ALA A 150 12.87 -1.58 -28.74
CA ALA A 150 13.94 -1.92 -27.82
C ALA A 150 13.48 -1.71 -26.36
N LYS A 151 14.16 -2.36 -25.41
CA LYS A 151 13.88 -2.17 -23.97
C LYS A 151 14.01 -0.71 -23.52
N ASN A 152 14.89 0.06 -24.16
CA ASN A 152 15.05 1.49 -23.88
C ASN A 152 13.80 2.29 -24.25
N ASP A 153 13.05 1.86 -25.27
CA ASP A 153 11.78 2.50 -25.65
C ASP A 153 10.72 2.24 -24.58
N THR A 154 10.66 1.01 -24.04
CA THR A 154 9.81 0.72 -22.86
C THR A 154 10.23 1.55 -21.65
N SER A 155 11.53 1.66 -21.36
CA SER A 155 12.04 2.49 -20.26
C SER A 155 11.63 3.95 -20.43
N TYR A 156 11.73 4.48 -21.65
CA TYR A 156 11.30 5.84 -21.98
C TYR A 156 9.82 6.09 -21.65
N VAL A 157 8.91 5.16 -22.01
CA VAL A 157 7.49 5.29 -21.66
C VAL A 157 7.32 5.31 -20.14
N VAL A 158 7.93 4.34 -19.45
CA VAL A 158 7.82 4.19 -17.99
C VAL A 158 8.35 5.44 -17.27
N GLU A 159 9.52 5.95 -17.66
CA GLU A 159 10.17 7.10 -17.02
C GLU A 159 9.38 8.42 -17.19
N ASN A 160 8.59 8.56 -18.26
CA ASN A 160 7.75 9.74 -18.48
C ASN A 160 6.38 9.64 -17.83
N VAL A 161 5.76 8.45 -17.83
CA VAL A 161 4.41 8.23 -17.29
C VAL A 161 4.41 8.09 -15.78
N LEU A 162 5.40 7.39 -15.22
CA LEU A 162 5.44 7.06 -13.79
C LEU A 162 5.46 8.28 -12.87
N PRO A 163 6.23 9.36 -13.14
CA PRO A 163 6.19 10.57 -12.31
C PRO A 163 4.78 11.17 -12.21
N GLU A 164 4.02 11.14 -13.31
CA GLU A 164 2.67 11.68 -13.34
C GLU A 164 1.71 10.82 -12.51
N LEU A 165 1.77 9.49 -12.64
CA LEU A 165 1.03 8.55 -11.78
C LEU A 165 1.36 8.74 -10.30
N MET A 166 2.65 8.91 -9.97
CA MET A 166 3.11 9.18 -8.61
C MET A 166 2.61 10.52 -8.09
N GLY A 167 2.33 11.50 -8.96
CA GLY A 167 1.64 12.74 -8.59
C GLY A 167 0.19 12.52 -8.15
N ARG A 168 -0.49 11.51 -8.70
CA ARG A 168 -1.91 11.21 -8.44
C ARG A 168 -2.17 10.49 -7.12
N ILE A 169 -1.16 9.88 -6.51
CA ILE A 169 -1.31 9.18 -5.21
C ILE A 169 -1.67 10.15 -4.06
N GLY A 170 -1.43 11.46 -4.26
CA GLY A 170 -1.80 12.52 -3.32
C GLY A 170 -3.16 13.15 -3.57
N ASP A 171 -3.87 12.75 -4.63
CA ASP A 171 -5.06 13.46 -5.11
C ASP A 171 -6.17 13.52 -4.05
N THR A 172 -6.87 14.66 -4.00
CA THR A 172 -8.03 14.84 -3.11
C THR A 172 -9.20 13.98 -3.56
N ASN A 173 -9.35 13.75 -4.86
CA ASN A 173 -10.34 12.85 -5.43
C ASN A 173 -9.93 11.40 -5.18
N ALA A 174 -10.69 10.72 -4.32
CA ALA A 174 -10.42 9.34 -3.93
C ALA A 174 -10.50 8.34 -5.09
N ARG A 175 -11.35 8.58 -6.10
CA ARG A 175 -11.50 7.68 -7.26
C ARG A 175 -10.27 7.73 -8.15
N LEU A 176 -9.79 8.94 -8.46
CA LEU A 176 -8.56 9.15 -9.23
C LEU A 176 -7.34 8.56 -8.50
N LYS A 177 -7.24 8.84 -7.20
CA LYS A 177 -6.18 8.29 -6.36
C LYS A 177 -6.21 6.76 -6.37
N GLY A 178 -7.38 6.15 -6.14
CA GLY A 178 -7.55 4.69 -6.16
C GLY A 178 -7.11 4.08 -7.49
N ALA A 179 -7.63 4.59 -8.60
CA ALA A 179 -7.27 4.12 -9.93
C ALA A 179 -5.77 4.23 -10.22
N ALA A 180 -5.12 5.36 -9.86
CA ALA A 180 -3.69 5.53 -10.06
C ALA A 180 -2.87 4.54 -9.23
N VAL A 181 -3.28 4.33 -7.98
CA VAL A 181 -2.61 3.45 -7.03
C VAL A 181 -2.71 1.99 -7.48
N ASP A 182 -3.90 1.53 -7.89
CA ASP A 182 -4.11 0.17 -8.37
C ASP A 182 -3.33 -0.06 -9.68
N TYR A 183 -3.37 0.92 -10.58
CA TYR A 183 -2.62 0.86 -11.82
C TYR A 183 -1.11 0.85 -11.60
N ILE A 184 -0.54 1.56 -10.61
CA ILE A 184 0.91 1.49 -10.32
C ILE A 184 1.34 0.05 -9.95
N VAL A 185 0.49 -0.68 -9.21
CA VAL A 185 0.76 -2.07 -8.82
C VAL A 185 0.69 -3.01 -10.02
N GLU A 186 -0.34 -2.85 -10.87
CA GLU A 186 -0.47 -3.58 -12.14
C GLU A 186 0.70 -3.27 -13.08
N PHE A 187 1.05 -2.00 -13.23
CA PHE A 187 2.11 -1.47 -14.08
C PHE A 187 3.47 -2.08 -13.75
N ALA A 188 3.77 -2.28 -12.46
CA ALA A 188 4.98 -2.96 -12.02
C ALA A 188 5.00 -4.47 -12.34
N SER A 189 3.81 -5.07 -12.47
CA SER A 189 3.63 -6.51 -12.72
C SER A 189 3.62 -6.87 -14.22
N MET A 190 3.42 -5.89 -15.10
CA MET A 190 3.50 -6.10 -16.56
C MET A 190 4.86 -6.64 -16.95
N ARG A 191 4.87 -7.69 -17.79
CA ARG A 191 6.07 -8.45 -18.14
C ARG A 191 7.19 -7.58 -18.71
N GLU A 192 6.83 -6.59 -19.51
CA GLU A 192 7.71 -5.68 -20.23
C GLU A 192 8.34 -4.64 -19.28
N VAL A 193 7.66 -4.31 -18.18
CA VAL A 193 8.10 -3.31 -17.20
C VAL A 193 8.80 -3.94 -16.01
N ARG A 194 8.39 -5.15 -15.60
CA ARG A 194 8.89 -5.85 -14.41
C ARG A 194 10.41 -5.92 -14.34
N HIS A 195 11.05 -6.21 -15.47
CA HIS A 195 12.51 -6.36 -15.56
C HIS A 195 13.29 -5.04 -15.48
N LEU A 196 12.63 -3.89 -15.61
CA LEU A 196 13.27 -2.58 -15.52
C LEU A 196 13.52 -2.15 -14.06
N HIS A 197 12.74 -2.70 -13.12
CA HIS A 197 12.77 -2.33 -11.70
C HIS A 197 12.56 -0.83 -11.41
N THR A 198 12.17 -0.02 -12.41
CA THR A 198 11.95 1.42 -12.29
C THR A 198 10.80 1.74 -11.35
N VAL A 199 9.69 1.00 -11.43
CA VAL A 199 8.51 1.24 -10.58
C VAL A 199 8.81 0.98 -9.09
N PRO A 200 9.34 -0.20 -8.68
CA PRO A 200 9.80 -0.39 -7.30
C PRO A 200 10.88 0.60 -6.87
N GLY A 201 11.82 0.93 -7.76
CA GLY A 201 12.87 1.92 -7.51
C GLY A 201 12.30 3.28 -7.13
N GLN A 202 11.32 3.80 -7.87
CA GLN A 202 10.66 5.08 -7.57
C GLN A 202 9.82 5.02 -6.28
N CYS A 203 9.12 3.90 -6.06
CA CYS A 203 8.30 3.70 -4.86
C CYS A 203 9.13 3.69 -3.57
N THR A 204 10.39 3.25 -3.64
CA THR A 204 11.32 3.16 -2.51
C THR A 204 12.21 4.39 -2.32
N ILE A 205 12.10 5.42 -3.16
CA ILE A 205 12.86 6.67 -2.96
C ILE A 205 12.47 7.30 -1.60
N PRO A 206 13.47 7.69 -0.76
CA PRO A 206 13.22 8.37 0.50
C PRO A 206 12.33 9.60 0.36
N PHE A 207 11.45 9.81 1.33
CA PHE A 207 10.58 10.99 1.34
C PHE A 207 11.39 12.27 1.52
N LYS A 208 11.01 13.32 0.79
CA LYS A 208 11.49 14.68 1.07
C LYS A 208 10.91 15.14 2.42
N PRO A 209 11.65 15.95 3.22
CA PRO A 209 11.18 16.41 4.53
C PRO A 209 9.82 17.14 4.52
N ASN A 210 9.45 17.75 3.39
CA ASN A 210 8.20 18.47 3.17
C ASN A 210 7.12 17.61 2.48
N CYS A 211 7.28 16.29 2.41
CA CYS A 211 6.29 15.40 1.80
C CYS A 211 4.99 15.39 2.62
N GLN A 212 3.85 15.48 1.93
CA GLN A 212 2.53 15.42 2.56
C GLN A 212 2.30 14.03 3.16
N ALA A 213 1.82 13.98 4.41
CA ALA A 213 1.61 12.73 5.14
C ALA A 213 0.73 11.72 4.36
N LYS A 214 -0.36 12.19 3.75
CA LYS A 214 -1.27 11.37 2.93
C LYS A 214 -0.57 10.71 1.73
N MET A 215 0.30 11.44 1.04
CA MET A 215 1.10 10.89 -0.06
C MET A 215 2.07 9.84 0.45
N ALA A 216 2.73 10.11 1.58
CA ALA A 216 3.69 9.19 2.17
C ALA A 216 3.02 7.86 2.59
N VAL A 217 1.86 7.92 3.23
CA VAL A 217 1.07 6.73 3.60
C VAL A 217 0.68 5.93 2.36
N THR A 218 0.13 6.60 1.34
CA THR A 218 -0.28 5.93 0.09
C THR A 218 0.91 5.30 -0.64
N LYS A 219 2.08 5.97 -0.64
CA LYS A 219 3.31 5.41 -1.21
C LYS A 219 3.77 4.15 -0.49
N VAL A 220 3.69 4.12 0.84
CA VAL A 220 4.05 2.93 1.63
C VAL A 220 3.09 1.78 1.35
N ASP A 221 1.79 2.07 1.23
CA ASP A 221 0.79 1.06 0.88
C ASP A 221 1.05 0.43 -0.50
N ILE A 222 1.43 1.24 -1.50
CA ILE A 222 1.89 0.72 -2.80
C ILE A 222 3.11 -0.20 -2.61
N VAL A 223 4.12 0.21 -1.84
CA VAL A 223 5.32 -0.63 -1.60
C VAL A 223 4.94 -1.96 -0.93
N ILE A 224 4.02 -1.96 0.03
CA ILE A 224 3.53 -3.19 0.67
C ILE A 224 2.90 -4.12 -0.36
N ARG A 225 2.03 -3.61 -1.22
CA ARG A 225 1.40 -4.40 -2.29
C ARG A 225 2.41 -4.94 -3.30
N LEU A 226 3.35 -4.10 -3.73
CA LEU A 226 4.42 -4.53 -4.64
C LEU A 226 5.28 -5.65 -4.03
N VAL A 227 5.58 -5.59 -2.73
CA VAL A 227 6.31 -6.66 -2.04
C VAL A 227 5.49 -7.96 -1.98
N GLN A 228 4.18 -7.87 -1.78
CA GLN A 228 3.29 -9.03 -1.78
C GLN A 228 3.20 -9.70 -3.16
N ASP A 229 3.11 -8.91 -4.23
CA ASP A 229 2.90 -9.41 -5.59
C ASP A 229 4.20 -9.84 -6.29
N LEU A 230 5.29 -9.10 -6.09
CA LEU A 230 6.55 -9.30 -6.82
C LEU A 230 7.64 -9.99 -5.99
N GLY A 231 7.51 -10.03 -4.66
CA GLY A 231 8.56 -10.49 -3.75
C GLY A 231 9.70 -9.48 -3.59
N VAL A 232 10.79 -9.89 -2.92
CA VAL A 232 11.98 -9.06 -2.68
C VAL A 232 13.22 -9.75 -3.24
N ASP A 233 13.68 -9.30 -4.41
CA ASP A 233 15.00 -9.68 -4.92
C ASP A 233 16.04 -8.64 -4.47
N ASN A 234 16.75 -8.99 -3.39
CA ASN A 234 18.04 -8.49 -2.88
C ASN A 234 18.45 -7.00 -2.90
N ASN A 235 17.65 -6.02 -3.30
CA ASN A 235 18.01 -4.61 -3.08
C ASN A 235 16.82 -3.66 -3.15
N SER A 236 16.46 -3.04 -2.01
CA SER A 236 16.11 -1.61 -1.82
C SER A 236 15.05 -1.40 -0.73
N CYS A 237 15.41 -0.73 0.38
CA CYS A 237 14.44 -0.04 1.26
C CYS A 237 15.13 1.00 2.18
N PRO A 238 14.73 2.29 2.12
CA PRO A 238 14.99 3.29 3.17
C PRO A 238 13.69 3.84 3.80
N ALA A 239 13.78 4.28 5.06
CA ALA A 239 12.64 4.55 5.96
C ALA A 239 12.31 6.05 6.20
N HIS A 240 11.05 6.39 6.60
CA HIS A 240 10.60 7.27 7.73
C HIS A 240 9.25 8.06 7.57
N GLY A 241 8.56 8.32 8.70
CA GLY A 241 7.47 9.33 8.95
C GLY A 241 6.50 8.92 10.10
N ARG A 242 5.85 9.82 10.86
CA ARG A 242 5.18 9.50 12.17
C ARG A 242 3.85 8.72 12.11
N GLU A 243 3.07 8.88 11.05
CA GLU A 243 1.92 8.00 10.70
C GLU A 243 2.36 6.88 9.74
N VAL A 244 3.42 7.14 8.97
CA VAL A 244 4.22 6.17 8.19
C VAL A 244 4.90 5.12 9.09
N ARG A 245 4.91 5.29 10.42
CA ARG A 245 5.53 4.33 11.35
C ARG A 245 4.75 3.03 11.42
N ASP A 246 3.42 3.08 11.43
CA ASP A 246 2.61 1.86 11.51
C ASP A 246 2.58 1.14 10.15
N ALA A 247 2.44 1.88 9.05
CA ALA A 247 2.54 1.33 7.70
C ALA A 247 3.98 0.85 7.38
N GLY A 248 5.00 1.58 7.79
CA GLY A 248 6.41 1.19 7.66
C GLY A 248 6.78 0.00 8.55
N MET A 249 6.13 -0.15 9.72
CA MET A 249 6.27 -1.34 10.56
C MET A 249 5.63 -2.56 9.90
N GLN A 250 4.45 -2.39 9.26
CA GLN A 250 3.84 -3.44 8.45
C GLN A 250 4.75 -3.83 7.29
N LEU A 251 5.34 -2.85 6.59
CA LEU A 251 6.33 -3.11 5.54
C LEU A 251 7.54 -3.89 6.09
N ILE A 252 8.12 -3.48 7.21
CA ILE A 252 9.24 -4.21 7.85
C ILE A 252 8.83 -5.65 8.20
N CYS A 253 7.61 -5.86 8.68
CA CYS A 253 7.08 -7.19 8.99
C CYS A 253 6.88 -8.04 7.73
N GLU A 254 6.33 -7.49 6.65
CA GLU A 254 6.19 -8.19 5.37
C GLU A 254 7.55 -8.51 4.75
N LEU A 255 8.49 -7.56 4.75
CA LEU A 255 9.87 -7.81 4.32
C LEU A 255 10.55 -8.90 5.16
N TYR A 256 10.28 -8.94 6.48
CA TYR A 256 10.84 -9.96 7.37
C TYR A 256 10.30 -11.36 7.08
N LYS A 257 9.02 -11.50 6.67
CA LYS A 257 8.47 -12.78 6.21
C LYS A 257 9.14 -13.27 4.93
N VAL A 258 9.55 -12.36 4.04
CA VAL A 258 10.21 -12.70 2.78
C VAL A 258 11.70 -13.01 3.01
N ASN A 259 12.43 -12.17 3.75
CA ASN A 259 13.86 -12.35 4.00
C ASN A 259 14.30 -11.87 5.40
N GLY A 260 13.97 -12.66 6.42
CA GLY A 260 14.19 -12.32 7.83
C GLY A 260 15.63 -11.97 8.24
N PRO A 261 16.67 -12.73 7.85
CA PRO A 261 18.05 -12.45 8.24
C PRO A 261 18.59 -11.12 7.70
N GLU A 262 18.27 -10.79 6.45
CA GLU A 262 18.72 -9.56 5.77
C GLU A 262 18.00 -8.32 6.32
N VAL A 263 16.72 -8.44 6.68
CA VAL A 263 16.01 -7.36 7.36
C VAL A 263 16.57 -7.14 8.77
N LYS A 264 16.92 -8.21 9.49
CA LYS A 264 17.51 -8.11 10.83
C LYS A 264 18.91 -7.48 10.81
N SER A 265 19.72 -7.73 9.79
CA SER A 265 21.06 -7.13 9.65
C SER A 265 21.01 -5.62 9.41
N ARG A 266 19.93 -5.10 8.82
CA ARG A 266 19.72 -3.67 8.54
C ARG A 266 19.01 -2.91 9.66
N LEU A 267 18.45 -3.61 10.65
CA LEU A 267 17.90 -2.99 11.85
C LEU A 267 19.00 -2.72 12.89
N PRO A 268 18.87 -1.68 13.73
CA PRO A 268 19.78 -1.47 14.85
C PRO A 268 19.83 -2.69 15.76
N ASN A 269 20.98 -2.94 16.39
CA ASN A 269 21.16 -4.13 17.23
C ASN A 269 20.14 -4.16 18.39
N GLU A 270 19.42 -5.27 18.51
CA GLU A 270 18.38 -5.52 19.53
C GLU A 270 18.94 -5.49 20.96
N GLU A 271 20.26 -5.67 21.13
CA GLU A 271 20.94 -5.64 22.42
C GLU A 271 21.30 -4.23 22.91
N ASP A 272 21.22 -3.19 22.06
CA ASP A 272 21.57 -1.82 22.47
C ASP A 272 20.49 -1.21 23.40
N PRO A 273 20.82 -0.85 24.64
CA PRO A 273 19.88 -0.24 25.58
C PRO A 273 19.24 1.06 25.09
N LYS A 274 19.90 1.84 24.21
CA LYS A 274 19.37 3.08 23.65
C LYS A 274 18.29 2.81 22.61
N VAL A 275 18.47 1.77 21.79
CA VAL A 275 17.50 1.31 20.80
C VAL A 275 16.25 0.77 21.50
N LEU A 276 16.43 -0.03 22.55
CA LEU A 276 15.36 -0.62 23.36
C LEU A 276 14.58 0.38 24.23
N LYS A 277 15.06 1.62 24.37
CA LYS A 277 14.33 2.73 25.03
C LYS A 277 13.39 3.46 24.07
N ASN A 278 13.61 3.34 22.76
CA ASN A 278 12.73 3.96 21.77
C ASN A 278 11.50 3.06 21.55
N PRO A 279 10.27 3.57 21.80
CA PRO A 279 9.04 2.78 21.71
C PRO A 279 8.77 2.22 20.31
N LEU A 280 9.35 2.82 19.25
CA LEU A 280 9.20 2.33 17.88
C LEU A 280 9.95 1.03 17.64
N TYR A 281 11.22 0.97 18.04
CA TYR A 281 12.02 -0.24 17.91
C TYR A 281 11.44 -1.35 18.79
N VAL A 282 10.92 -1.01 19.97
CA VAL A 282 10.19 -1.99 20.80
C VAL A 282 8.98 -2.57 20.07
N LYS A 283 8.16 -1.74 19.40
CA LYS A 283 7.03 -2.23 18.60
C LYS A 283 7.48 -3.09 17.42
N ILE A 284 8.52 -2.68 16.69
CA ILE A 284 9.06 -3.43 15.55
C ILE A 284 9.56 -4.81 16.00
N PHE A 285 10.45 -4.88 17.00
CA PHE A 285 10.97 -6.16 17.51
C PHE A 285 9.87 -7.05 18.08
N ASN A 286 8.85 -6.47 18.71
CA ASN A 286 7.68 -7.24 19.14
C ASN A 286 6.91 -7.83 17.95
N GLY A 287 6.73 -7.07 16.86
CA GLY A 287 6.13 -7.57 15.62
C GLY A 287 6.95 -8.71 14.99
N LEU A 288 8.28 -8.57 14.94
CA LEU A 288 9.18 -9.63 14.45
C LEU A 288 9.14 -10.89 15.33
N ASN A 289 9.20 -10.72 16.65
CA ASN A 289 9.09 -11.83 17.60
C ASN A 289 7.75 -12.57 17.44
N LYS A 290 6.65 -11.85 17.18
CA LYS A 290 5.34 -12.46 16.90
C LYS A 290 5.36 -13.31 15.62
N ILE A 291 6.08 -12.90 14.58
CA ILE A 291 6.26 -13.68 13.35
C ILE A 291 7.09 -14.94 13.63
N ASP A 292 8.15 -14.81 14.43
CA ASP A 292 9.01 -15.92 14.86
C ASP A 292 8.34 -16.87 15.89
N GLY A 293 7.11 -16.58 16.34
CA GLY A 293 6.45 -17.30 17.43
C GLY A 293 7.13 -17.14 18.79
N LYS A 294 8.03 -16.16 18.94
CA LYS A 294 8.71 -15.84 20.20
C LYS A 294 7.84 -14.93 21.06
N PRO A 295 7.86 -15.10 22.40
CA PRO A 295 7.14 -14.22 23.30
C PRO A 295 7.62 -12.79 23.15
N THR A 296 6.67 -11.86 23.16
CA THR A 296 6.88 -10.42 23.08
C THR A 296 7.77 -9.95 24.23
N ARG A 297 8.53 -8.85 24.11
CA ARG A 297 9.40 -8.38 25.22
C ARG A 297 8.62 -8.16 26.52
N GLN A 298 7.39 -7.68 26.43
CA GLN A 298 6.49 -7.54 27.59
C GLN A 298 6.14 -8.89 28.22
N GLU A 299 5.91 -9.91 27.38
CA GLU A 299 5.63 -11.29 27.83
C GLU A 299 6.88 -11.94 28.40
N GLN A 300 8.06 -11.72 27.83
CA GLN A 300 9.35 -12.15 28.39
C GLN A 300 9.63 -11.49 29.74
N GLN A 301 9.34 -10.19 29.88
CA GLN A 301 9.44 -9.48 31.16
C GLN A 301 8.41 -10.00 32.18
N ALA A 302 7.20 -10.34 31.74
CA ALA A 302 6.19 -10.94 32.60
C ALA A 302 6.59 -12.36 33.04
N LEU A 303 7.12 -13.18 32.13
CA LEU A 303 7.62 -14.53 32.39
C LEU A 303 8.82 -14.51 33.36
N THR A 304 9.79 -13.62 33.15
CA THR A 304 10.93 -13.46 34.05
C THR A 304 10.53 -12.93 35.41
N LYS A 305 9.59 -11.97 35.49
CA LYS A 305 9.01 -11.52 36.77
C LYS A 305 8.25 -12.63 37.47
N LYS A 306 7.41 -13.39 36.76
CA LYS A 306 6.67 -14.53 37.31
C LYS A 306 7.62 -15.63 37.80
N GLY A 307 8.70 -15.89 37.08
CA GLY A 307 9.76 -16.81 37.49
C GLY A 307 10.52 -16.34 38.73
N LYS A 308 10.83 -15.03 38.83
CA LYS A 308 11.43 -14.43 40.03
C LYS A 308 10.50 -14.53 41.24
N LEU A 309 9.22 -14.17 41.06
CA LEU A 309 8.18 -14.28 42.10
C LEU A 309 7.99 -15.73 42.57
N ALA A 310 7.97 -16.69 41.65
CA ALA A 310 7.87 -18.11 41.99
C ALA A 310 9.11 -18.58 42.76
N ARG A 311 10.31 -18.12 42.38
CA ARG A 311 11.56 -18.45 43.07
C ARG A 311 11.65 -17.80 44.46
N GLU A 312 11.16 -16.57 44.62
CA GLU A 312 11.05 -15.91 45.91
C GLU A 312 10.03 -16.59 46.82
N LYS A 313 8.90 -17.03 46.27
CA LYS A 313 7.89 -17.80 47.01
C LYS A 313 8.45 -19.14 47.48
N ALA A 314 9.11 -19.89 46.59
CA ALA A 314 9.75 -21.15 46.94
C ALA A 314 10.82 -20.98 48.03
N LYS A 315 11.64 -19.92 47.96
CA LYS A 315 12.62 -19.59 49.01
C LYS A 315 11.94 -19.26 50.35
N LYS A 316 10.80 -18.57 50.35
CA LYS A 316 10.06 -18.27 51.58
C LYS A 316 9.50 -19.53 52.23
N GLU A 317 8.91 -20.41 51.44
CA GLU A 317 8.40 -21.71 51.90
C GLU A 317 9.52 -22.59 52.46
N GLU A 318 10.70 -22.57 51.84
CA GLU A 318 11.90 -23.28 52.34
C GLU A 318 12.39 -22.71 53.67
N ILE A 319 12.43 -21.38 53.84
CA ILE A 319 12.81 -20.73 55.10
C ILE A 319 11.80 -21.10 56.21
N GLU A 320 10.51 -21.04 55.93
CA GLU A 320 9.46 -21.39 56.89
C GLU A 320 9.58 -22.86 57.35
N GLY A 321 9.86 -23.78 56.42
CA GLY A 321 10.13 -25.18 56.75
C GLY A 321 11.37 -25.37 57.65
N LEU A 322 12.45 -24.63 57.38
CA LEU A 322 13.67 -24.67 58.21
C LEU A 322 13.44 -24.05 59.60
N GLU A 323 12.64 -22.98 59.69
CA GLU A 323 12.26 -22.38 60.97
C GLU A 323 11.43 -23.35 61.83
N GLN A 324 10.50 -24.08 61.22
CA GLN A 324 9.73 -25.12 61.91
C GLN A 324 10.63 -26.25 62.43
N GLN A 325 11.56 -26.76 61.61
CA GLN A 325 12.52 -27.77 62.05
C GLN A 325 13.41 -27.27 63.19
N LEU A 326 13.84 -26.01 63.16
CA LEU A 326 14.59 -25.39 64.25
C LEU A 326 13.76 -25.26 65.53
N ALA A 327 12.47 -24.95 65.43
CA ALA A 327 11.57 -24.89 66.58
C ALA A 327 11.40 -26.27 67.23
N ASP A 328 11.19 -27.32 66.43
CA ASP A 328 11.06 -28.69 66.91
C ASP A 328 12.35 -29.19 67.58
N LEU A 329 13.52 -28.89 67.00
CA LEU A 329 14.82 -29.20 67.59
C LEU A 329 15.05 -28.46 68.91
N LYS A 330 14.64 -27.19 69.01
CA LYS A 330 14.71 -26.44 70.28
C LYS A 330 13.77 -27.03 71.34
N ALA A 331 12.56 -27.41 70.95
CA ALA A 331 11.61 -28.06 71.87
C ALA A 331 12.15 -29.41 72.35
N ALA A 332 12.72 -30.22 71.44
CA ALA A 332 13.34 -31.51 71.79
C ALA A 332 14.55 -31.35 72.72
N THR A 333 15.42 -30.36 72.49
CA THR A 333 16.57 -30.09 73.37
C THR A 333 16.13 -29.58 74.74
N GLN A 334 15.15 -28.69 74.82
CA GLN A 334 14.56 -28.24 76.09
C GLN A 334 13.88 -29.38 76.86
N ALA A 335 13.15 -30.25 76.17
CA ALA A 335 12.56 -31.45 76.78
C ALA A 335 13.64 -32.41 77.30
N ALA A 336 14.73 -32.61 76.55
CA ALA A 336 15.86 -33.43 76.97
C ALA A 336 16.60 -32.83 78.18
N GLU A 337 16.77 -31.51 78.25
CA GLU A 337 17.34 -30.83 79.42
C GLU A 337 16.42 -30.92 80.65
N ALA A 338 15.11 -30.74 80.46
CA ALA A 338 14.13 -30.91 81.53
C ALA A 338 14.12 -32.34 82.07
N ALA A 339 14.22 -33.35 81.18
CA ALA A 339 14.35 -34.75 81.57
C ALA A 339 15.65 -35.01 82.36
N LYS A 340 16.79 -34.47 81.92
CA LYS A 340 18.07 -34.56 82.66
C LYS A 340 18.01 -33.92 84.04
N LYS A 341 17.33 -32.77 84.18
CA LYS A 341 17.10 -32.13 85.50
C LYS A 341 16.21 -32.99 86.41
N ARG A 342 15.17 -33.62 85.87
CA ARG A 342 14.30 -34.53 86.64
C ARG A 342 15.04 -35.78 87.14
N VAL A 343 15.93 -36.35 86.33
CA VAL A 343 16.75 -37.51 86.73
C VAL A 343 17.78 -37.13 87.81
N ARG A 344 18.27 -35.88 87.81
CA ARG A 344 19.25 -35.40 88.80
C ARG A 344 18.65 -35.11 90.19
N TYR A 345 17.32 -34.98 90.29
CA TYR A 345 16.60 -34.76 91.57
C TYR A 345 16.20 -36.06 92.30
N TRP A 346 16.41 -37.22 91.68
CA TRP A 346 16.06 -38.55 92.21
C TRP A 346 17.29 -39.42 92.52
N ARG A 347 18.47 -38.80 92.67
CA ARG A 347 19.73 -39.49 92.97
C ARG A 347 20.34 -39.03 94.28
#